data_AF-A0A3D0TSD9-F1
#
_entry.id   AF-A0A3D0TSD9-F1
#
_cell.length_a   1.000
_cell.length_b   1.000
_cell.length_c   1.000
_cell.angle_alpha   90.00
_cell.angle_beta   90.00
_cell.angle_gamma   90.00
#
_symmetry.space_group_name_H-M   'P 1'
#
loop_
_entity.id
_entity.type
_entity.pdbx_description
1 polymer ?
#
loop_
_entity_poly.entity_id
_entity_poly.type
_entity_poly.pdbx_seq_one_letter_code
_entity_poly.pdbx_strand_id
1 'polypeptide(L)'
;FGLSIPLFILHGIEEYRTGFYNVDKLYQFIFRPFSEMSGNQVMFITFQIMLWLLLVVSFLLVASERWRLRMIAVLGVVYILELQHIWKAVVSWSYHPGLITALAFPVIGFFFWREL
;
A
#
# COMPACT_ATOMS: atom_id res chain seq x y z
N PHE A 1 -4.45 11.40 -9.48
CA PHE A 1 -5.08 10.25 -8.79
C PHE A 1 -5.22 9.03 -9.71
N GLY A 2 -5.77 9.16 -10.92
CA GLY A 2 -6.01 8.00 -11.79
C GLY A 2 -4.76 7.15 -12.09
N LEU A 3 -3.59 7.78 -12.25
CA LEU A 3 -2.31 7.10 -12.46
C LEU A 3 -1.77 6.38 -11.22
N SER A 4 -2.22 6.76 -10.03
CA SER A 4 -1.84 6.14 -8.77
C SER A 4 -2.29 4.68 -8.71
N ILE A 5 -3.50 4.40 -9.21
CA ILE A 5 -4.12 3.07 -9.17
C ILE A 5 -3.27 2.00 -9.88
N PRO A 6 -2.93 2.13 -11.18
CA PRO A 6 -2.11 1.14 -11.86
C PRO A 6 -0.71 1.05 -11.24
N LEU A 7 -0.14 2.14 -10.74
CA LEU A 7 1.16 2.11 -10.07
C LEU A 7 1.13 1.27 -8.79
N PHE A 8 0.15 1.48 -7.91
CA PHE A 8 0.00 0.67 -6.69
C PHE A 8 -0.26 -0.82 -7.01
N ILE A 9 -1.02 -1.12 -8.06
CA ILE A 9 -1.23 -2.51 -8.50
C ILE A 9 0.09 -3.13 -8.95
N LEU A 10 0.85 -2.45 -9.81
CA LEU A 10 2.14 -2.93 -10.29
C LEU A 10 3.14 -3.08 -9.13
N HIS A 11 3.12 -2.15 -8.18
CA HIS A 11 3.96 -2.20 -6.99
C HIS A 11 3.67 -3.44 -6.15
N GLY A 12 2.41 -3.68 -5.80
CA GLY A 12 2.02 -4.89 -5.05
C GLY A 12 2.37 -6.20 -5.79
N ILE A 13 2.30 -6.22 -7.12
CA ILE A 13 2.74 -7.38 -7.92
C ILE A 13 4.25 -7.59 -7.80
N GLU A 14 5.06 -6.53 -7.87
CA GLU A 14 6.50 -6.60 -7.68
C GLU A 14 6.85 -7.10 -6.27
N GLU A 15 6.27 -6.49 -5.24
CA GLU A 15 6.48 -6.87 -3.84
C GLU A 15 6.14 -8.34 -3.59
N TYR A 16 5.01 -8.80 -4.13
CA TYR A 16 4.60 -10.20 -4.04
C TYR A 16 5.61 -11.12 -4.72
N ARG A 17 5.97 -10.85 -5.97
CA ARG A 17 6.89 -11.70 -6.74
C ARG A 17 8.31 -11.71 -6.19
N THR A 18 8.73 -10.62 -5.56
CA THR A 18 10.08 -10.49 -4.98
C THR A 18 10.13 -10.81 -3.49
N GLY A 19 9.02 -11.27 -2.92
CA GLY A 19 8.99 -11.86 -1.58
C GLY A 19 9.10 -10.84 -0.45
N PHE A 20 8.58 -9.62 -0.63
CA PHE A 20 8.65 -8.56 0.38
C PHE A 20 8.16 -9.01 1.76
N TYR A 21 7.10 -9.82 1.79
CA TYR A 21 6.52 -10.43 2.99
C TYR A 21 7.49 -11.30 3.81
N ASN A 22 8.62 -11.74 3.23
CA ASN A 22 9.65 -12.52 3.93
C ASN A 22 10.75 -11.65 4.54
N VAL A 23 10.96 -10.44 4.02
CA VAL A 23 12.13 -9.60 4.35
C VAL A 23 11.85 -8.68 5.54
N ASP A 24 10.60 -8.27 5.72
CA ASP A 24 10.25 -7.25 6.70
C ASP A 24 9.66 -7.86 7.98
N LYS A 25 10.35 -7.61 9.11
CA LYS A 25 9.97 -8.10 10.45
C LYS A 25 8.61 -7.60 10.91
N LEU A 26 8.20 -6.41 10.48
CA LEU A 26 6.88 -5.87 10.81
C LEU A 26 5.79 -6.72 10.14
N TYR A 27 5.97 -7.10 8.88
CA TYR A 27 5.03 -7.95 8.17
C TYR A 27 4.98 -9.36 8.76
N GLN A 28 6.11 -9.93 9.15
CA GLN A 28 6.12 -11.21 9.86
C GLN A 28 5.36 -11.13 11.19
N PHE A 29 5.47 -10.02 11.93
CA PHE A 29 4.72 -9.80 13.16
C PHE A 29 3.21 -9.63 12.90
N ILE A 30 2.83 -8.76 11.94
CA ILE A 30 1.44 -8.49 11.58
C ILE A 30 0.75 -9.76 11.06
N PHE A 31 1.44 -10.58 10.27
CA PHE A 31 0.85 -11.76 9.66
C PHE A 31 0.94 -13.03 10.51
N ARG A 32 1.67 -13.01 11.63
CA ARG A 32 1.78 -14.15 12.55
C ARG A 32 0.42 -14.75 12.95
N PRO A 33 -0.64 -13.98 13.26
CA PRO A 33 -1.95 -14.55 13.62
C PRO A 33 -2.59 -15.41 12.51
N PHE A 34 -2.17 -15.25 11.26
CA PHE A 34 -2.69 -16.01 10.11
C PHE A 34 -1.86 -17.26 9.80
N SER A 35 -0.74 -17.49 10.50
CA SER A 35 0.21 -18.57 10.17
C SER A 35 -0.36 -19.99 10.33
N GLU A 36 -1.38 -20.16 11.18
CA GLU A 36 -2.04 -21.45 11.42
C GLU A 36 -3.34 -21.62 10.61
N MET A 37 -3.73 -20.59 9.84
CA MET A 37 -4.97 -20.60 9.06
C MET A 37 -4.74 -21.24 7.69
N SER A 38 -5.75 -21.96 7.19
CA SER A 38 -5.73 -22.42 5.80
C SER A 38 -5.80 -21.25 4.82
N GLY A 39 -5.27 -21.43 3.61
CA GLY A 39 -5.30 -20.39 2.57
C GLY A 39 -6.72 -19.85 2.29
N ASN A 40 -7.73 -20.72 2.30
CA ASN A 40 -9.13 -20.33 2.11
C ASN A 40 -9.65 -19.42 3.24
N GLN A 41 -9.26 -19.70 4.49
CA GLN A 41 -9.67 -18.87 5.62
C GLN A 41 -9.02 -17.49 5.57
N VAL A 42 -7.73 -17.43 5.21
CA VAL A 42 -7.01 -16.15 5.01
C VAL A 42 -7.67 -15.35 3.89
N MET A 43 -7.90 -15.96 2.73
CA MET A 43 -8.56 -15.30 1.60
C MET A 43 -9.94 -14.75 1.98
N PHE A 44 -10.76 -15.53 2.68
CA PHE A 44 -12.09 -15.10 3.12
C PHE A 44 -12.02 -13.89 4.06
N ILE A 45 -11.18 -13.94 5.10
CA ILE A 45 -11.04 -12.84 6.06
C ILE A 45 -10.46 -11.59 5.39
N THR A 46 -9.43 -11.75 4.55
CA THR A 46 -8.85 -10.63 3.81
C THR A 46 -9.90 -9.97 2.91
N PHE A 47 -10.66 -10.75 2.14
CA PHE A 47 -11.76 -10.23 1.33
C PHE A 47 -12.78 -9.48 2.19
N GLN A 48 -13.17 -10.05 3.33
CA GLN A 48 -14.19 -9.48 4.20
C GLN A 48 -13.73 -8.14 4.82
N ILE A 49 -12.49 -8.07 5.29
CA ILE A 49 -11.90 -6.83 5.83
C ILE A 49 -11.80 -5.77 4.72
N MET A 50 -11.31 -6.14 3.54
CA MET A 50 -11.21 -5.20 2.41
C MET A 50 -12.60 -4.67 1.99
N LEU A 51 -13.62 -5.52 1.97
CA LEU A 51 -14.99 -5.12 1.70
C LEU A 51 -15.52 -4.13 2.75
N TRP A 52 -15.30 -4.41 4.05
CA TRP A 52 -15.72 -3.51 5.11
C TRP A 52 -15.01 -2.15 5.06
N LEU A 53 -13.69 -2.14 4.81
CA LEU A 53 -12.93 -0.92 4.64
C LEU A 53 -13.42 -0.12 3.42
N LEU A 54 -13.71 -0.79 2.30
CA LEU A 54 -14.28 -0.15 1.12
C LEU A 54 -15.61 0.54 1.45
N LEU A 55 -16.50 -0.11 2.19
CA LEU A 55 -17.78 0.48 2.60
C LEU A 55 -17.58 1.72 3.48
N VAL A 56 -16.67 1.64 4.47
CA VAL A 56 -16.35 2.78 5.35
C VAL A 56 -15.77 3.95 4.55
N VAL A 57 -14.79 3.70 3.69
CA VAL A 57 -14.17 4.73 2.84
C VAL A 57 -15.22 5.35 1.91
N SER A 58 -16.06 4.53 1.28
CA SER A 58 -17.11 5.01 0.38
C SER A 58 -18.09 5.93 1.12
N PHE A 59 -18.51 5.55 2.32
CA PHE A 59 -19.35 6.38 3.17
C PHE A 59 -18.66 7.70 3.54
N LEU A 60 -17.40 7.66 3.99
CA LEU A 60 -16.66 8.87 4.38
C LEU A 60 -16.42 9.83 3.21
N LEU A 61 -16.20 9.33 2.00
CA LEU A 61 -16.01 10.15 0.80
C LEU A 61 -17.28 10.94 0.43
N VAL A 62 -18.48 10.40 0.70
CA VAL A 62 -19.76 11.07 0.41
C VAL A 62 -20.33 11.84 1.60
N ALA A 63 -19.92 11.51 2.83
CA ALA A 63 -20.48 12.10 4.05
C ALA A 63 -20.19 13.61 4.20
N SER A 64 -18.97 14.06 3.89
CA SER A 64 -18.64 15.48 3.85
C SER A 64 -17.32 15.75 3.12
N GLU A 65 -17.15 16.99 2.65
CA GLU A 65 -15.90 17.45 2.06
C GLU A 65 -14.70 17.34 3.03
N ARG A 66 -14.92 17.60 4.33
CA ARG A 66 -13.88 17.45 5.35
C ARG A 66 -13.37 16.01 5.43
N TRP A 67 -14.26 15.02 5.35
CA TRP A 67 -13.88 13.61 5.36
C TRP A 67 -13.22 13.20 4.05
N ARG A 68 -13.71 13.70 2.91
CA ARG A 68 -13.06 13.51 1.61
C ARG A 68 -11.59 13.94 1.64
N LEU A 69 -11.30 15.16 2.10
CA LEU A 69 -9.93 15.67 2.20
C LEU A 69 -9.05 14.83 3.14
N ARG A 70 -9.60 14.38 4.27
CA ARG A 70 -8.89 13.48 5.19
C ARG A 70 -8.53 12.15 4.54
N MET A 71 -9.44 11.56 3.77
CA MET A 71 -9.16 10.30 3.06
C MET A 71 -8.07 10.48 1.99
N ILE A 72 -8.08 11.60 1.28
CA ILE A 72 -7.02 11.93 0.33
C ILE A 72 -5.68 12.13 1.06
N ALA A 73 -5.67 12.80 2.21
CA ALA A 73 -4.47 12.96 3.03
C ALA A 73 -3.89 11.62 3.51
N VAL A 74 -4.74 10.65 3.90
CA VAL A 74 -4.31 9.29 4.24
C VAL A 74 -3.57 8.64 3.06
N LEU A 75 -4.07 8.78 1.83
CA LEU A 75 -3.36 8.28 0.66
C LEU A 75 -2.01 8.99 0.45
N GLY A 76 -1.92 10.30 0.73
CA GLY A 76 -0.65 11.02 0.71
C GLY A 76 0.38 10.48 1.69
N VAL A 77 -0.04 10.01 2.86
CA VAL A 77 0.86 9.32 3.81
C VAL A 77 1.36 7.99 3.24
N VAL A 78 0.51 7.23 2.54
CA VAL A 78 0.93 5.98 1.89
C VAL A 78 2.07 6.25 0.90
N TYR A 79 1.95 7.29 0.05
CA TYR A 79 3.04 7.69 -0.85
C TYR A 79 4.38 7.91 -0.16
N ILE A 80 4.39 8.49 1.04
CA ILE A 80 5.61 8.70 1.82
C ILE A 80 6.15 7.37 2.34
N LEU A 81 5.28 6.47 2.81
CA LEU A 81 5.68 5.15 3.28
C LEU A 81 6.32 4.32 2.16
N GLU A 82 5.80 4.40 0.94
CA GLU A 82 6.38 3.70 -0.23
C GLU A 82 7.82 4.16 -0.58
N LEU A 83 8.27 5.32 -0.09
CA LEU A 83 9.66 5.74 -0.27
C LEU A 83 10.64 4.87 0.55
N GLN A 84 10.15 4.06 1.49
CA GLN A 84 10.98 3.14 2.26
C GLN A 84 11.74 2.15 1.37
N HIS A 85 11.18 1.76 0.21
CA HIS A 85 11.81 0.80 -0.70
C HIS A 85 13.07 1.39 -1.33
N ILE A 86 13.02 2.67 -1.69
CA ILE A 86 14.17 3.43 -2.18
C ILE A 86 15.20 3.60 -1.07
N TRP A 87 14.76 4.05 0.12
CA TRP A 87 15.64 4.25 1.27
C TRP A 87 16.41 2.98 1.64
N LYS A 88 15.71 1.86 1.82
CA LYS A 88 16.31 0.57 2.20
C LYS A 88 17.31 0.10 1.14
N ALA A 89 16.99 0.25 -0.15
CA ALA A 89 17.90 -0.12 -1.25
C ALA A 89 19.18 0.73 -1.28
N VAL A 90 19.06 2.04 -1.03
CA VAL A 90 20.22 2.94 -0.94
C VAL A 90 21.12 2.57 0.23
N VAL A 91 20.54 2.32 1.41
CA VAL A 91 21.31 1.98 2.62
C VAL A 91 21.97 0.61 2.51
N SER A 92 21.29 -0.40 1.95
CA SER A 92 21.84 -1.76 1.81
C SER A 92 22.73 -1.93 0.57
N TRP A 93 22.77 -0.93 -0.31
CA TRP A 93 23.42 -0.99 -1.63
C TRP A 93 23.05 -2.24 -2.43
N SER A 94 21.78 -2.64 -2.31
CA SER A 94 21.25 -3.87 -2.90
C SER A 94 19.78 -3.68 -3.27
N TYR A 95 19.28 -4.57 -4.13
CA TYR A 95 17.87 -4.55 -4.51
C TYR A 95 16.99 -4.82 -3.28
N HIS A 96 15.97 -3.98 -3.09
CA HIS A 96 14.91 -4.19 -2.09
C HIS A 96 13.60 -4.53 -2.80
N PRO A 97 12.83 -5.54 -2.36
CA PRO A 97 11.54 -5.87 -2.96
C PRO A 97 10.64 -4.63 -3.11
N GLY A 98 10.07 -4.40 -4.30
CA GLY A 98 9.24 -3.22 -4.60
C GLY A 98 10.02 -1.99 -5.11
N LEU A 99 11.35 -2.04 -5.19
CA LEU A 99 12.18 -0.89 -5.58
C LEU A 99 11.86 -0.36 -6.98
N ILE A 100 11.69 -1.21 -7.99
CA ILE A 100 11.64 -0.78 -9.40
C ILE A 100 10.43 0.13 -9.61
N THR A 101 9.25 -0.33 -9.18
CA THR A 101 8.02 0.46 -9.24
C THR A 101 8.04 1.62 -8.24
N ALA A 102 8.70 1.48 -7.09
CA ALA A 102 8.77 2.56 -6.11
C ALA A 102 9.45 3.83 -6.63
N LEU A 103 10.38 3.71 -7.59
CA LEU A 103 11.01 4.86 -8.25
C LEU A 103 10.02 5.79 -8.96
N ALA A 104 8.83 5.31 -9.32
CA ALA A 104 7.79 6.13 -9.94
C ALA A 104 6.92 6.88 -8.92
N PHE A 105 6.90 6.47 -7.64
CA PHE A 105 6.08 7.12 -6.61
C PHE A 105 6.42 8.59 -6.37
N PRO A 106 7.69 9.06 -6.36
CA PRO A 106 7.98 10.49 -6.25
C PRO A 106 7.33 11.34 -7.35
N VAL A 107 7.35 10.84 -8.59
CA VAL A 107 6.80 11.54 -9.75
C VAL A 107 5.27 11.56 -9.68
N ILE A 108 4.64 10.40 -9.48
CA ILE A 108 3.17 10.33 -9.39
C ILE A 108 2.65 11.02 -8.12
N GLY A 109 3.38 10.92 -7.01
CA GLY A 109 3.07 11.60 -5.75
C GLY A 109 3.10 13.12 -5.88
N PHE A 110 4.04 13.67 -6.64
CA PHE A 110 4.05 15.09 -6.97
C PHE A 110 2.79 15.53 -7.72
N PHE A 111 2.35 14.77 -8.73
CA PHE A 111 1.10 15.08 -9.45
C PHE A 111 -0.13 14.92 -8.55
N PHE A 112 -0.16 13.88 -7.71
CA PHE A 112 -1.21 13.68 -6.73
C PHE A 112 -1.33 14.85 -5.74
N TRP A 113 -0.20 15.36 -5.24
CA TRP A 113 -0.18 16.53 -4.35
C TRP A 113 -0.74 17.79 -5.01
N ARG A 114 -0.63 17.94 -6.35
CA ARG A 114 -1.21 19.06 -7.08
C ARG A 114 -2.73 18.97 -7.26
N GLU A 115 -3.32 17.80 -7.04
CA GLU A 115 -4.78 17.58 -7.11
C GLU A 115 -5.47 17.77 -5.74
N LEU A 116 -4.69 17.87 -4.67
CA LEU A 116 -5.12 18.20 -3.30
C LEU A 116 -5.36 19.70 -3.13
#